data_AF-A0A7X9LA29-F1
#
_entry.id   AF-A0A7X9LA29-F1
#
_cell.length_a   1.000
_cell.length_b   1.000
_cell.length_c   1.000
_cell.angle_alpha   90.00
_cell.angle_beta   90.00
_cell.angle_gamma   90.00
#
_symmetry.space_group_name_H-M   'P 1'
#
loop_
_entity.id
_entity.type
_entity.pdbx_description
1 polymer ?
#
loop_
_entity_poly.entity_id
_entity_poly.type
_entity_poly.pdbx_seq_one_letter_code
_entity_poly.pdbx_strand_id
1 'polypeptide(L)'
;MTKASGPARLVAILSIIFGLVAIGGGVATWATITAQLSAENITVPKDSPLVPGAKVQDPISAYAQAEIINHHALTASGGKTYAELGALITEARNAGDTAKADELQAQRNTMMNASFLRASLFTSVLAYGVSLLVMGLGVMFLLLGWAFGSLARPRSVDAGA
;
A
#
# COMPACT_ATOMS: atom_id res chain seq x y z
N MET A 1 40.57 -27.54 -21.62
CA MET A 1 40.42 -26.32 -20.79
C MET A 1 38.95 -26.17 -20.41
N THR A 2 38.56 -26.66 -19.25
CA THR A 2 37.20 -26.57 -18.70
C THR A 2 36.95 -25.14 -18.22
N LYS A 3 36.27 -24.34 -19.06
CA LYS A 3 36.03 -22.92 -18.77
C LYS A 3 35.01 -22.81 -17.62
N ALA A 4 35.41 -22.11 -16.56
CA ALA A 4 34.72 -22.02 -15.28
C ALA A 4 33.23 -21.61 -15.41
N SER A 5 32.32 -22.53 -15.09
CA SER A 5 30.90 -22.25 -14.84
C SER A 5 30.62 -21.74 -13.41
N GLY A 6 31.67 -21.54 -12.60
CA GLY A 6 31.57 -21.14 -11.19
C GLY A 6 30.78 -19.85 -10.95
N PRO A 7 31.12 -18.72 -11.60
CA PRO A 7 30.42 -17.46 -11.39
C PRO A 7 28.93 -17.50 -11.82
N ALA A 8 28.64 -18.10 -12.98
CA ALA A 8 27.26 -18.22 -13.47
C ALA A 8 26.39 -19.10 -12.55
N ARG A 9 26.95 -20.21 -12.06
CA ARG A 9 26.26 -21.09 -11.11
C ARG A 9 26.04 -20.41 -9.76
N LEU A 10 27.00 -19.63 -9.27
CA LEU A 10 26.85 -18.85 -8.04
C LEU A 10 25.74 -17.80 -8.17
N VAL A 11 25.76 -17.00 -9.25
CA VAL A 11 24.73 -15.97 -9.52
C VAL A 11 23.35 -16.62 -9.66
N ALA A 12 23.27 -17.79 -10.30
CA ALA A 12 22.02 -18.54 -10.43
C ALA A 12 21.43 -18.92 -9.05
N ILE A 13 22.25 -19.50 -8.18
CA ILE A 13 21.83 -19.91 -6.83
C ILE A 13 21.41 -18.70 -6.00
N LEU A 14 22.22 -17.64 -5.99
CA LEU A 14 21.91 -16.42 -5.22
C LEU A 14 20.62 -15.76 -5.69
N SER A 15 20.40 -15.69 -7.01
CA SER A 15 19.18 -15.12 -7.57
C SER A 15 17.95 -15.93 -7.17
N ILE A 16 18.04 -17.28 -7.18
CA ILE A 16 16.93 -18.13 -6.73
C ILE A 16 16.62 -17.91 -5.24
N ILE A 17 17.65 -17.91 -4.39
CA ILE A 17 17.47 -17.69 -2.94
C ILE A 17 16.82 -16.34 -2.68
N PHE A 18 17.33 -15.28 -3.30
CA PHE A 18 16.77 -13.94 -3.15
C PHE A 18 15.33 -13.87 -3.66
N GLY A 19 15.04 -14.51 -4.80
CA GLY A 19 13.69 -14.59 -5.36
C GLY A 19 12.69 -15.24 -4.41
N LEU A 20 13.07 -16.38 -3.81
CA LEU A 20 12.24 -17.07 -2.82
C LEU A 20 12.01 -16.23 -1.56
N VAL A 21 13.05 -15.59 -1.03
CA VAL A 21 12.95 -14.72 0.15
C VAL A 21 12.07 -13.51 -0.12
N ALA A 22 12.22 -12.87 -1.29
CA ALA A 22 11.41 -11.72 -1.68
C ALA A 22 9.92 -12.10 -1.81
N ILE A 23 9.60 -13.22 -2.46
CA ILE A 23 8.21 -13.71 -2.57
C ILE A 23 7.66 -14.03 -1.17
N GLY A 24 8.40 -14.80 -0.37
CA GLY A 24 7.96 -15.17 0.99
C GLY A 24 7.73 -13.95 1.89
N GLY A 25 8.65 -12.98 1.86
CA GLY A 25 8.53 -11.72 2.59
C GLY A 25 7.33 -10.90 2.11
N GLY A 26 7.15 -10.75 0.80
CA GLY A 26 6.00 -10.05 0.23
C GLY A 26 4.67 -10.68 0.65
N VAL A 27 4.51 -12.00 0.53
CA VAL A 27 3.31 -12.73 0.95
C VAL A 27 3.04 -12.54 2.45
N ALA A 28 4.07 -12.69 3.30
CA ALA A 28 3.92 -12.52 4.75
C ALA A 28 3.50 -11.10 5.13
N THR A 29 4.09 -10.09 4.48
CA THR A 29 3.70 -8.68 4.66
C THR A 29 2.26 -8.44 4.21
N TRP A 30 1.86 -8.96 3.04
CA TRP A 30 0.49 -8.84 2.54
C TRP A 30 -0.51 -9.40 3.56
N ALA A 31 -0.27 -10.64 4.01
CA ALA A 31 -1.14 -11.31 4.99
C ALA A 31 -1.24 -10.55 6.32
N THR A 32 -0.13 -9.95 6.76
CA THR A 32 -0.08 -9.15 7.99
C THR A 32 -0.92 -7.88 7.87
N ILE A 33 -0.83 -7.16 6.75
CA ILE A 33 -1.64 -5.97 6.48
C ILE A 33 -3.13 -6.34 6.41
N THR A 34 -3.46 -7.46 5.74
CA THR A 34 -4.83 -7.98 5.65
C THR A 34 -5.39 -8.30 7.03
N ALA A 35 -4.61 -8.98 7.88
CA ALA A 35 -5.03 -9.32 9.23
C ALA A 35 -5.27 -8.06 10.07
N GLN A 36 -4.40 -7.05 9.98
CA GLN A 36 -4.55 -5.78 10.71
C GLN A 36 -5.80 -5.02 10.26
N LEU A 37 -6.00 -4.85 8.95
CA LEU A 37 -7.19 -4.15 8.43
C LEU A 37 -8.49 -4.89 8.80
N SER A 38 -8.50 -6.21 8.67
CA SER A 38 -9.67 -7.01 9.03
C SER A 38 -10.00 -6.94 10.51
N ALA A 39 -8.99 -6.81 11.39
CA ALA A 39 -9.19 -6.72 12.84
C ALA A 39 -9.90 -5.41 13.25
N GLU A 40 -9.72 -4.32 12.50
CA GLU A 40 -10.41 -3.05 12.74
C GLU A 40 -11.91 -3.11 12.43
N ASN A 41 -12.38 -4.17 11.76
CA ASN A 41 -13.79 -4.44 11.46
C ASN A 41 -14.53 -3.28 10.76
N ILE A 42 -13.80 -2.47 9.99
CA ILE A 42 -14.34 -1.32 9.26
C ILE A 42 -15.14 -1.81 8.06
N THR A 43 -16.28 -1.17 7.80
CA THR A 43 -17.15 -1.46 6.65
C THR A 43 -17.28 -0.20 5.81
N VAL A 44 -17.06 -0.34 4.51
CA VAL A 44 -17.20 0.77 3.56
C VAL A 44 -18.65 1.26 3.55
N PRO A 45 -18.90 2.56 3.78
CA PRO A 45 -20.22 3.17 3.68
C PRO A 45 -20.95 2.81 2.38
N LYS A 46 -22.27 2.66 2.46
CA LYS A 46 -23.11 2.23 1.32
C LYS A 46 -23.19 3.27 0.19
N ASP A 47 -22.91 4.52 0.51
CA ASP A 47 -22.83 5.65 -0.41
C ASP A 47 -21.43 5.81 -1.03
N SER A 48 -20.50 4.89 -0.75
CA SER A 48 -19.24 4.81 -1.50
C SER A 48 -19.50 4.40 -2.96
N PRO A 49 -18.90 5.09 -3.95
CA PRO A 49 -18.98 4.68 -5.35
C PRO A 49 -18.19 3.39 -5.63
N LEU A 50 -17.27 3.01 -4.75
CA LEU A 50 -16.43 1.82 -4.86
C LEU A 50 -16.74 0.87 -3.71
N VAL A 51 -16.97 -0.41 -4.06
CA VAL A 51 -17.18 -1.54 -3.13
C VAL A 51 -18.07 -1.21 -1.91
N PRO A 52 -19.30 -0.67 -2.12
CA PRO A 52 -20.19 -0.28 -1.02
C PRO A 52 -20.54 -1.47 -0.13
N GLY A 53 -20.45 -1.30 1.19
CA GLY A 53 -20.75 -2.35 2.17
C GLY A 53 -19.66 -3.43 2.31
N ALA A 54 -18.56 -3.36 1.58
CA ALA A 54 -17.45 -4.29 1.73
C ALA A 54 -16.70 -4.08 3.05
N LYS A 55 -16.10 -5.14 3.59
CA LYS A 55 -15.15 -5.04 4.70
C LYS A 55 -13.83 -4.46 4.19
N VAL A 56 -13.21 -3.59 5.00
CA VAL A 56 -11.90 -3.04 4.70
C VAL A 56 -10.83 -4.07 5.05
N GLN A 57 -10.37 -4.80 4.04
CA GLN A 57 -9.42 -5.91 4.24
C GLN A 57 -8.44 -6.09 3.07
N ASP A 58 -8.49 -5.22 2.07
CA ASP A 58 -7.70 -5.32 0.84
C ASP A 58 -7.39 -3.89 0.34
N PRO A 59 -6.46 -3.71 -0.62
CA PRO A 59 -6.07 -2.36 -1.05
C PRO A 59 -7.22 -1.57 -1.70
N ILE A 60 -8.18 -2.23 -2.37
CA ILE A 60 -9.29 -1.55 -3.05
C ILE A 60 -10.30 -1.06 -2.01
N SER A 61 -10.68 -1.91 -1.04
CA SER A 61 -11.59 -1.52 0.05
C SER A 61 -10.97 -0.46 0.97
N ALA A 62 -9.66 -0.53 1.25
CA ALA A 62 -8.97 0.51 2.02
C ALA A 62 -8.92 1.86 1.28
N TYR A 63 -8.67 1.84 -0.04
CA TYR A 63 -8.72 3.04 -0.87
C TYR A 63 -10.14 3.65 -0.91
N ALA A 64 -11.16 2.81 -1.13
CA ALA A 64 -12.55 3.24 -1.16
C ALA A 64 -12.98 3.88 0.17
N GLN A 65 -12.60 3.27 1.31
CA GLN A 65 -12.85 3.83 2.63
C GLN A 65 -12.16 5.20 2.82
N ALA A 66 -10.92 5.34 2.37
CA ALA A 66 -10.19 6.60 2.49
C ALA A 66 -10.86 7.72 1.67
N GLU A 67 -11.40 7.40 0.49
CA GLU A 67 -12.05 8.41 -0.34
C GLU A 67 -13.42 8.84 0.20
N ILE A 68 -14.23 7.89 0.66
CA ILE A 68 -15.55 8.25 1.21
C ILE A 68 -15.44 9.01 2.55
N ILE A 69 -14.41 8.74 3.37
CA ILE A 69 -14.07 9.58 4.54
C ILE A 69 -13.80 11.03 4.12
N ASN A 70 -13.05 11.24 3.03
CA ASN A 70 -12.76 12.58 2.51
C ASN A 70 -14.06 13.30 2.13
N HIS A 71 -14.91 12.60 1.39
CA HIS A 71 -16.18 13.13 0.94
C HIS A 71 -17.08 13.55 2.10
N HIS A 72 -17.25 12.69 3.12
CA HIS A 72 -18.03 13.01 4.31
C HIS A 72 -17.41 14.16 5.12
N ALA A 73 -16.09 14.20 5.26
CA ALA A 73 -15.41 15.26 5.99
C ALA A 73 -15.56 16.62 5.30
N LEU A 74 -15.39 16.67 3.97
CA LEU A 74 -15.61 17.88 3.18
C LEU A 74 -17.08 18.30 3.18
N THR A 75 -18.02 17.36 3.13
CA THR A 75 -19.45 17.67 3.24
C THR A 75 -19.75 18.29 4.61
N ALA A 76 -19.19 17.74 5.69
CA ALA A 76 -19.37 18.25 7.04
C ALA A 76 -18.71 19.63 7.28
N SER A 77 -17.63 19.96 6.57
CA SER A 77 -16.97 21.27 6.66
C SER A 77 -17.51 22.31 5.67
N GLY A 78 -18.56 21.99 4.89
CA GLY A 78 -19.06 22.88 3.85
C GLY A 78 -18.06 23.12 2.72
N GLY A 79 -17.26 22.09 2.39
CA GLY A 79 -16.25 22.10 1.34
C GLY A 79 -14.91 22.69 1.75
N LYS A 80 -14.74 23.06 3.03
CA LYS A 80 -13.55 23.75 3.53
C LYS A 80 -12.47 22.77 3.96
N THR A 81 -11.24 23.03 3.55
CA THR A 81 -10.07 22.27 3.96
C THR A 81 -9.64 22.61 5.39
N TYR A 82 -8.78 21.77 5.96
CA TYR A 82 -8.23 21.97 7.31
C TYR A 82 -7.54 23.34 7.50
N ALA A 83 -6.86 23.84 6.45
CA ALA A 83 -6.18 25.14 6.49
C ALA A 83 -7.16 26.31 6.38
N GLU A 84 -8.16 26.20 5.50
CA GLU A 84 -9.20 27.22 5.33
C GLU A 84 -10.05 27.37 6.59
N LEU A 85 -10.41 26.25 7.25
CA LEU A 85 -11.08 26.30 8.55
C LEU A 85 -10.22 27.03 9.59
N GLY A 86 -8.90 26.81 9.59
CA GLY A 86 -7.97 27.53 10.45
C GLY A 86 -8.02 29.05 10.24
N ALA A 87 -8.01 29.49 8.98
CA ALA A 87 -8.10 30.91 8.64
C ALA A 87 -9.43 31.53 9.11
N LEU A 88 -10.55 30.83 8.89
CA LEU A 88 -11.88 31.29 9.30
C LEU A 88 -12.05 31.35 10.82
N ILE A 89 -11.42 30.43 11.57
CA ILE A 89 -11.41 30.47 13.04
C ILE A 89 -10.71 31.74 13.51
N THR A 90 -9.55 32.06 12.92
CA THR A 90 -8.81 33.29 13.25
C THR A 90 -9.64 34.53 12.91
N GLU A 91 -10.30 34.55 11.75
CA GLU A 91 -11.20 35.65 11.36
C GLU A 91 -12.36 35.82 12.35
N ALA A 92 -13.06 34.74 12.70
CA ALA A 92 -14.18 34.77 13.65
C ALA A 92 -13.75 35.26 15.03
N ARG A 93 -12.57 34.82 15.53
CA ARG A 93 -12.01 35.30 16.80
C ARG A 93 -11.67 36.78 16.75
N ASN A 94 -11.08 37.26 15.66
CA ASN A 94 -10.75 38.67 15.49
C ASN A 94 -12.02 39.54 15.41
N ALA A 95 -13.12 39.00 14.88
CA ALA A 95 -14.43 39.63 14.87
C ALA A 95 -15.19 39.55 16.20
N GLY A 96 -14.64 38.87 17.22
CA GLY A 96 -15.28 38.66 18.52
C GLY A 96 -16.41 37.62 18.51
N ASP A 97 -16.60 36.90 17.42
CA ASP A 97 -17.60 35.84 17.28
C ASP A 97 -17.06 34.50 17.78
N THR A 98 -17.06 34.34 19.10
CA THR A 98 -16.53 33.15 19.77
C THR A 98 -17.36 31.89 19.47
N ALA A 99 -18.68 32.03 19.35
CA ALA A 99 -19.56 30.90 19.06
C ALA A 99 -19.26 30.28 17.68
N LYS A 100 -19.09 31.11 16.65
CA LYS A 100 -18.71 30.64 15.31
C LYS A 100 -17.29 30.08 15.29
N ALA A 101 -16.36 30.68 16.03
CA ALA A 101 -15.00 30.16 16.13
C ALA A 101 -14.98 28.74 16.73
N ASP A 102 -15.81 28.46 17.74
CA ASP A 102 -15.92 27.15 18.37
C ASP A 102 -16.55 26.11 17.43
N GLU A 103 -17.59 26.48 16.67
CA GLU A 103 -18.19 25.61 15.65
C GLU A 103 -17.17 25.23 14.56
N LEU A 104 -16.45 26.21 14.01
CA LEU A 104 -15.41 25.98 13.00
C LEU A 104 -14.25 25.15 13.55
N GLN A 105 -13.92 25.31 14.84
CA GLN A 105 -12.91 24.49 15.50
C GLN A 105 -13.36 23.03 15.62
N ALA A 106 -14.64 22.76 15.90
CA ALA A 106 -15.18 21.41 15.90
C ALA A 106 -15.09 20.76 14.50
N GLN A 107 -15.46 21.49 13.45
CA GLN A 107 -15.31 21.02 12.06
C GLN A 107 -13.83 20.74 11.72
N ARG A 108 -12.91 21.60 12.17
CA ARG A 108 -11.48 21.43 11.95
C ARG A 108 -10.91 20.20 12.65
N ASN A 109 -11.41 19.87 13.84
CA ASN A 109 -11.06 18.64 14.55
C ASN A 109 -11.54 17.40 13.77
N THR A 110 -12.76 17.41 13.22
CA THR A 110 -13.25 16.34 12.35
C THR A 110 -12.40 16.17 11.10
N MET A 111 -12.04 17.28 10.43
CA MET A 111 -11.15 17.26 9.25
C MET A 111 -9.76 16.70 9.57
N MET A 112 -9.23 17.01 10.76
CA MET A 112 -7.96 16.45 11.22
C MET A 112 -8.05 14.93 11.38
N ASN A 113 -9.08 14.44 12.07
CA ASN A 113 -9.27 13.01 12.29
C ASN A 113 -9.48 12.26 10.96
N ALA A 114 -10.28 12.84 10.05
CA ALA A 114 -10.46 12.32 8.70
C ALA A 114 -9.13 12.21 7.95
N SER A 115 -8.28 13.23 8.04
CA SER A 115 -6.96 13.22 7.39
C SER A 115 -6.05 12.12 7.96
N PHE A 116 -6.07 11.90 9.27
CA PHE A 116 -5.29 10.82 9.90
C PHE A 116 -5.77 9.42 9.50
N LEU A 117 -7.09 9.18 9.54
CA LEU A 117 -7.67 7.91 9.11
C LEU A 117 -7.37 7.62 7.63
N ARG A 118 -7.44 8.64 6.78
CA ARG A 118 -7.08 8.49 5.37
C ARG A 118 -5.60 8.20 5.18
N ALA A 119 -4.72 8.90 5.90
CA ALA A 119 -3.30 8.68 5.82
C ALA A 119 -2.92 7.25 6.24
N SER A 120 -3.53 6.72 7.31
CA SER A 120 -3.30 5.34 7.74
C SER A 120 -3.80 4.34 6.70
N LEU A 121 -5.02 4.51 6.16
CA LEU A 121 -5.57 3.66 5.11
C LEU A 121 -4.72 3.68 3.83
N PHE A 122 -4.27 4.85 3.37
CA PHE A 122 -3.38 4.95 2.21
C PHE A 122 -1.99 4.37 2.48
N THR A 123 -1.51 4.43 3.71
CA THR A 123 -0.27 3.74 4.10
C THR A 123 -0.44 2.22 3.94
N SER A 124 -1.59 1.66 4.31
CA SER A 124 -1.91 0.25 4.05
C SER A 124 -2.01 -0.06 2.55
N VAL A 125 -2.65 0.80 1.75
CA VAL A 125 -2.72 0.64 0.28
C VAL A 125 -1.32 0.63 -0.35
N LEU A 126 -0.46 1.56 0.07
CA LEU A 126 0.93 1.62 -0.39
C LEU A 126 1.70 0.37 0.04
N ALA A 127 1.51 -0.11 1.28
CA ALA A 127 2.18 -1.30 1.77
C ALA A 127 1.79 -2.57 0.98
N TYR A 128 0.52 -2.69 0.57
CA TYR A 128 0.11 -3.72 -0.39
C TYR A 128 0.80 -3.58 -1.75
N GLY A 129 0.85 -2.36 -2.29
CA GLY A 129 1.54 -2.10 -3.56
C GLY A 129 3.03 -2.45 -3.51
N VAL A 130 3.73 -2.10 -2.43
CA VAL A 130 5.13 -2.45 -2.20
C VAL A 130 5.31 -3.96 -2.03
N SER A 131 4.44 -4.63 -1.27
CA SER A 131 4.45 -6.09 -1.14
C SER A 131 4.33 -6.77 -2.51
N LEU A 132 3.39 -6.32 -3.36
CA LEU A 132 3.22 -6.84 -4.71
C LEU A 132 4.45 -6.61 -5.59
N LEU A 133 5.04 -5.43 -5.52
CA LEU A 133 6.29 -5.11 -6.24
C LEU A 133 7.42 -6.06 -5.81
N VAL A 134 7.60 -6.28 -4.50
CA VAL A 134 8.64 -7.18 -3.96
C VAL A 134 8.41 -8.62 -4.41
N MET A 135 7.17 -9.10 -4.41
CA MET A 135 6.83 -10.42 -4.96
C MET A 135 7.16 -10.50 -6.47
N GLY A 136 6.79 -9.48 -7.25
CA GLY A 136 7.09 -9.41 -8.68
C GLY A 136 8.59 -9.40 -8.98
N LEU A 137 9.37 -8.65 -8.21
CA LEU A 137 10.83 -8.69 -8.29
C LEU A 137 11.36 -10.07 -7.93
N GLY A 138 10.79 -10.72 -6.91
CA GLY A 138 11.17 -12.08 -6.54
C GLY A 138 10.96 -13.08 -7.67
N VAL A 139 9.83 -12.99 -8.40
CA VAL A 139 9.59 -13.78 -9.61
C VAL A 139 10.65 -13.50 -10.69
N MET A 140 10.99 -12.23 -10.91
CA MET A 140 12.05 -11.86 -11.86
C MET A 140 13.40 -12.50 -11.49
N PHE A 141 13.77 -12.49 -10.20
CA PHE A 141 15.00 -13.13 -9.71
C PHE A 141 14.98 -14.65 -9.87
N LEU A 142 13.84 -15.30 -9.70
CA LEU A 142 13.69 -16.73 -10.01
C LEU A 142 13.93 -17.01 -11.49
N LEU A 143 13.36 -16.19 -12.39
CA LEU A 143 13.54 -16.33 -13.83
C LEU A 143 15.01 -16.12 -14.24
N LEU A 144 15.68 -15.11 -13.68
CA LEU A 144 17.10 -14.86 -13.91
C LEU A 144 17.95 -16.03 -13.40
N GLY A 145 17.67 -16.52 -12.19
CA GLY A 145 18.39 -17.65 -11.62
C GLY A 145 18.24 -18.93 -12.44
N TRP A 146 17.03 -19.20 -12.94
CA TRP A 146 16.76 -20.29 -13.87
C TRP A 146 17.51 -20.12 -15.20
N ALA A 147 17.50 -18.91 -15.78
CA ALA A 147 18.20 -18.62 -17.04
C ALA A 147 19.71 -18.86 -16.90
N PHE A 148 20.37 -18.28 -15.88
CA PHE A 148 21.81 -18.50 -15.65
C PHE A 148 22.13 -19.96 -15.31
N GLY A 149 21.25 -20.64 -14.56
CA GLY A 149 21.40 -22.06 -14.25
C GLY A 149 21.32 -22.96 -15.49
N SER A 150 20.44 -22.63 -16.44
CA SER A 150 20.30 -23.37 -17.71
C SER A 150 21.55 -23.25 -18.59
N LEU A 151 22.19 -22.08 -18.61
CA LEU A 151 23.41 -21.82 -19.39
C LEU A 151 24.66 -22.46 -18.77
N ALA A 152 24.64 -22.76 -17.47
CA ALA A 152 25.74 -23.41 -16.76
C ALA A 152 25.77 -24.94 -16.90
N ARG A 153 24.73 -25.56 -17.49
CA ARG A 153 24.70 -27.01 -17.73
C ARG A 153 25.65 -27.38 -18.88
N PRO A 154 26.57 -28.35 -18.71
CA PRO A 154 27.40 -28.84 -19.80
C PRO A 154 26.50 -29.46 -20.89
N ARG A 155 26.71 -29.12 -22.17
CA ARG A 155 26.16 -29.92 -23.27
C ARG A 155 26.78 -31.32 -23.20
N SER A 156 25.97 -32.35 -23.01
CA SER A 156 26.37 -33.70 -23.44
C SER A 156 26.44 -33.67 -24.96
N VAL A 157 27.66 -33.70 -25.49
CA VAL A 157 27.84 -34.04 -26.91
C VAL A 157 27.55 -35.52 -26.99
N ASP A 158 26.44 -35.90 -27.63
CA ASP A 158 26.19 -37.28 -27.99
C ASP A 158 27.32 -37.71 -28.93
N ALA A 159 28.25 -38.50 -28.40
CA ALA A 159 29.28 -39.17 -29.17
C ALA A 159 28.64 -40.35 -29.90
N GLY A 160 27.95 -40.05 -31.00
CA GLY A 160 27.33 -41.02 -31.88
C GLY A 160 27.48 -40.59 -33.34
N ALA A 161 28.68 -40.78 -33.89
CA ALA A 161 28.96 -40.83 -35.32
C ALA A 161 30.10 -41.84 -35.55
#